data_AF-A0A354BXX5-F1
#
_entry.id   AF-A0A354BXX5-F1
#
_cell.length_a   1.000
_cell.length_b   1.000
_cell.length_c   1.000
_cell.angle_alpha   90.00
_cell.angle_beta   90.00
_cell.angle_gamma   90.00
#
_symmetry.space_group_name_H-M   'P 1'
#
loop_
_entity.id
_entity.type
_entity.pdbx_description
1 polymer ?
#
loop_
_entity_poly.entity_id
_entity_poly.type
_entity_poly.pdbx_seq_one_letter_code
_entity_poly.pdbx_strand_id
1 'polypeptide(L)' 'MKSANLIISGFFRLYTDGFRNLSSWGKKLWIIILIKLFIMFVILKIFFFPDILKKKFDNDKQRSEYVLDQIINSPNSHD' A
#
# COMPACT_ATOMS: atom_id res chain seq x y z
N MET A 1 25.41 -17.73 -6.10
CA MET A 1 24.25 -17.57 -5.18
C MET A 1 24.59 -17.62 -3.68
N LYS A 2 25.81 -17.99 -3.24
CA LYS A 2 26.17 -17.98 -1.80
C LYS A 2 26.53 -16.60 -1.23
N SER A 3 27.02 -15.69 -2.07
CA SER A 3 27.44 -14.34 -1.69
C SER A 3 26.30 -13.37 -1.38
N ALA A 4 25.17 -13.45 -2.11
CA ALA A 4 24.00 -12.61 -1.85
C ALA A 4 23.43 -12.82 -0.44
N ASN A 5 23.34 -14.08 0.01
CA ASN A 5 22.85 -14.42 1.36
C ASN A 5 23.71 -13.81 2.47
N LEU A 6 25.04 -13.73 2.30
CA LEU A 6 25.93 -13.12 3.28
C LEU A 6 25.73 -11.61 3.39
N ILE A 7 25.66 -10.90 2.25
CA ILE A 7 25.41 -9.45 2.23
C ILE A 7 24.04 -9.13 2.82
N ILE A 8 23.01 -9.85 2.38
CA ILE A 8 21.64 -9.72 2.88
C ILE A 8 21.58 -9.97 4.39
N SER A 9 22.20 -11.05 4.89
CA SER A 9 22.26 -11.35 6.33
C SER A 9 22.96 -10.25 7.14
N GLY A 10 24.02 -9.64 6.60
CA GLY A 10 24.72 -8.52 7.24
C GLY A 10 23.85 -7.26 7.34
N PHE A 11 23.15 -6.91 6.26
CA PHE A 11 22.20 -5.79 6.25
C PHE A 11 21.03 -6.02 7.22
N PHE A 12 20.48 -7.23 7.25
CA PHE A 12 19.42 -7.59 8.21
C PHE A 12 19.92 -7.50 9.66
N ARG A 13 21.15 -7.96 9.93
CA ARG A 13 21.74 -7.89 11.27
C ARG A 13 22.00 -6.45 11.71
N LEU A 14 22.50 -5.59 10.81
CA LEU A 14 22.69 -4.16 11.09
C LEU A 14 21.35 -3.43 11.36
N TYR A 15 20.30 -3.70 10.57
CA TYR A 15 18.99 -3.10 10.77
C TYR A 15 18.34 -3.57 12.07
N THR A 16 18.38 -4.88 12.34
CA THR A 16 17.81 -5.46 13.57
C THR A 16 18.60 -5.08 14.81
N ASP A 17 19.93 -5.03 14.76
CA ASP A 17 20.77 -4.55 15.86
C ASP A 17 20.53 -3.05 16.10
N GLY A 18 20.49 -2.23 15.05
CA GLY A 18 20.17 -0.80 15.17
C GLY A 18 18.81 -0.56 15.83
N PHE A 19 17.78 -1.32 15.42
CA PHE A 19 16.45 -1.25 16.00
C PHE A 19 16.37 -1.76 17.45
N ARG A 20 17.12 -2.81 17.78
CA ARG A 20 17.20 -3.36 19.15
C ARG A 20 17.97 -2.43 20.10
N ASN A 21 19.00 -1.75 19.59
CA ASN A 21 19.84 -0.82 20.35
C ASN A 21 19.23 0.58 20.49
N LEU A 22 18.05 0.83 19.89
CA LEU A 22 17.30 2.06 20.16
C LEU A 22 16.97 2.16 21.66
N SER A 23 17.23 3.34 22.22
CA SER A 23 16.78 3.71 23.56
C SER A 23 15.26 3.51 23.68
N SER A 24 14.78 3.23 24.90
CA SER A 24 13.34 3.06 25.20
C SER A 24 12.50 4.23 24.67
N TRP A 25 13.08 5.43 24.57
CA TRP A 25 12.44 6.60 23.96
C TRP A 25 12.28 6.47 22.43
N GLY A 26 13.32 6.02 21.73
CA GLY A 26 13.29 5.82 20.28
C GLY A 26 12.34 4.71 19.84
N LYS A 27 12.27 3.62 20.60
CA LYS A 27 11.29 2.54 20.36
C LYS A 27 9.86 3.06 20.46
N LYS A 28 9.54 3.83 21.52
CA LYS A 28 8.22 4.45 21.68
C LYS A 28 7.88 5.36 20.50
N LEU A 29 8.84 6.19 20.07
CA LEU A 29 8.65 7.09 18.92
C LEU A 29 8.38 6.31 17.62
N TRP A 30 9.09 5.21 17.40
CA TRP A 30 8.86 4.36 16.23
C TRP A 30 7.47 3.71 16.24
N ILE A 31 7.01 3.22 17.41
CA ILE A 31 5.63 2.74 17.58
C ILE A 31 4.63 3.84 17.23
N ILE A 32 4.85 5.08 17.70
CA ILE A 32 3.97 6.23 17.41
C ILE A 32 3.93 6.52 15.91
N ILE A 33 5.08 6.50 15.22
CA ILE A 33 5.17 6.69 13.78
C ILE A 33 4.42 5.59 13.04
N LEU A 34 4.59 4.33 13.44
CA LEU A 34 3.94 3.18 12.82
C LEU A 34 2.42 3.24 13.00
N ILE A 35 1.95 3.59 14.19
CA ILE A 35 0.53 3.82 14.48
C ILE A 35 -0.02 4.96 13.62
N LYS A 36 0.67 6.09 13.55
CA LYS A 36 0.24 7.24 12.74
C LYS A 36 0.18 6.88 11.26
N LEU A 37 1.16 6.14 10.75
CA LEU A 37 1.19 5.67 9.37
C LEU A 37 0.01 4.73 9.08
N PHE A 38 -0.29 3.81 9.99
CA PHE A 38 -1.44 2.92 9.89
C PHE A 38 -2.77 3.68 9.89
N ILE A 39 -2.94 4.63 10.81
CA ILE A 39 -4.14 5.46 10.90
C ILE A 39 -4.32 6.29 9.62
N MET A 40 -3.27 6.95 9.14
CA MET A 40 -3.34 7.70 7.88
C MET A 40 -3.67 6.80 6.70
N PHE A 41 -3.09 5.60 6.63
CA PHE A 41 -3.40 4.62 5.59
C PHE A 41 -4.87 4.19 5.64
N VAL A 42 -5.42 3.90 6.82
CA VAL A 42 -6.83 3.51 6.98
C VAL A 42 -7.78 4.66 6.61
N ILE A 43 -7.49 5.89 7.03
CA ILE A 43 -8.30 7.07 6.71
C ILE A 43 -8.26 7.36 5.20
N LEU A 44 -7.08 7.37 4.58
CA LEU A 44 -6.98 7.50 3.12
C LEU A 44 -7.69 6.34 2.44
N LYS A 45 -7.56 5.11 2.93
CA LYS A 45 -8.23 3.95 2.34
C LYS A 45 -9.76 4.12 2.34
N ILE A 46 -10.36 4.48 3.47
CA ILE A 46 -11.82 4.63 3.55
C ILE A 46 -12.32 5.87 2.79
N PHE A 47 -11.53 6.94 2.72
CA PHE A 47 -11.91 8.20 2.07
C PHE A 47 -11.63 8.23 0.56
N PHE A 48 -10.53 7.66 0.10
CA PHE A 48 -10.15 7.56 -1.33
C PHE A 48 -10.65 6.28 -2.00
N PHE A 49 -10.87 5.21 -1.24
CA PHE A 49 -11.52 3.99 -1.70
C PHE A 49 -12.77 3.69 -0.86
N PRO A 50 -13.74 4.62 -0.76
CA PRO A 50 -15.08 4.23 -0.36
C PRO A 50 -15.56 3.22 -1.39
N ASP A 51 -16.59 2.46 -1.04
CA ASP A 51 -17.17 1.39 -1.86
C ASP A 51 -17.83 1.95 -3.16
N ILE A 52 -17.02 2.59 -4.00
CA ILE A 52 -17.39 3.22 -5.27
C ILE A 52 -17.98 2.17 -6.20
N LEU A 53 -17.69 0.89 -5.96
CA LEU A 53 -18.18 -0.28 -6.67
C LEU A 53 -19.60 -0.73 -6.25
N LYS A 54 -20.01 -0.48 -5.00
CA LYS A 54 -21.30 -0.96 -4.47
C LYS A 54 -22.48 -0.01 -4.59
N LYS A 55 -22.27 1.29 -4.84
CA LYS A 55 -23.36 2.28 -4.67
C LYS A 55 -24.32 2.46 -5.86
N LYS A 56 -24.15 1.77 -7.00
CA LYS A 56 -25.05 1.96 -8.16
C LYS A 56 -25.47 0.74 -9.00
N PHE A 57 -24.96 -0.47 -8.77
CA PHE A 57 -25.36 -1.63 -9.58
C PHE A 57 -25.37 -2.92 -8.76
N ASP A 58 -26.45 -3.70 -8.91
CA ASP A 58 -26.75 -4.97 -8.21
C ASP A 58 -25.79 -6.12 -8.56
N ASN A 59 -24.91 -5.95 -9.57
CA ASN A 59 -24.08 -7.02 -10.11
C ASN A 59 -22.67 -6.52 -10.49
N ASP A 60 -21.66 -6.94 -9.72
CA ASP A 60 -20.25 -6.52 -9.86
C ASP A 60 -19.66 -6.80 -11.26
N LYS A 61 -20.16 -7.82 -11.98
CA LYS A 61 -19.66 -8.19 -13.31
C LYS A 61 -19.97 -7.14 -14.38
N GLN A 62 -21.20 -6.61 -14.42
CA GLN A 62 -21.62 -5.66 -15.47
C GLN A 62 -20.92 -4.30 -15.35
N ARG A 63 -20.55 -3.89 -14.14
CA ARG A 63 -19.78 -2.65 -13.93
C ARG A 63 -18.35 -2.74 -14.45
N SER A 64 -17.68 -3.86 -14.19
CA SER A 64 -16.32 -4.06 -14.66
C SER A 64 -16.27 -4.05 -16.17
N GLU A 65 -17.26 -4.69 -16.82
CA GLU A 65 -17.44 -4.68 -18.27
C GLU A 65 -17.63 -3.26 -18.81
N TYR A 66 -18.51 -2.44 -18.21
CA TYR A 66 -18.79 -1.07 -18.67
C TYR A 66 -17.61 -0.10 -18.52
N VAL A 67 -16.84 -0.20 -17.43
CA VAL A 67 -15.64 0.63 -17.24
C VAL A 67 -14.51 0.19 -18.17
N LEU A 68 -14.35 -1.12 -18.39
CA LEU A 68 -13.42 -1.63 -19.39
C LEU A 68 -13.79 -1.15 -20.78
N ASP A 69 -15.08 -1.19 -21.13
CA ASP A 69 -15.56 -0.72 -22.42
C ASP A 69 -15.31 0.78 -22.61
N GLN A 70 -15.49 1.63 -21.60
CA GLN A 70 -15.14 3.06 -21.70
C GLN A 70 -13.63 3.35 -21.81
N ILE A 71 -12.78 2.55 -21.18
CA ILE A 71 -11.32 2.72 -21.25
C ILE A 71 -10.77 2.19 -22.59
N ILE A 72 -11.36 1.10 -23.11
CA ILE A 72 -10.96 0.47 -24.37
C ILE A 72 -11.56 1.22 -25.58
N ASN A 73 -12.82 1.66 -25.51
CA ASN A 73 -13.51 2.40 -26.56
C ASN A 73 -13.37 3.93 -26.43
N SER A 74 -12.40 4.43 -25.65
CA SER A 74 -12.02 5.85 -25.78
C SER A 74 -11.72 6.10 -27.26
N PRO A 75 -12.55 6.87 -27.98
CA PRO A 75 -12.34 7.05 -29.40
C PRO A 75 -11.02 7.77 -29.52
N ASN A 76 -10.11 7.18 -30.29
CA ASN A 76 -9.05 7.91 -30.94
C ASN A 76 -9.73 8.99 -31.79
N SER A 77 -10.02 10.13 -31.16
CA SER A 77 -10.40 11.39 -31.81
C SER A 77 -9.14 11.90 -32.50
N HIS A 78 -8.87 11.29 -33.66
CA HIS A 78 -8.08 11.89 -34.71
C HIS A 78 -9.02 12.73 -35.55
N ASP A 79 -9.30 13.95 -35.08
CA ASP A 79 -9.69 15.08 -35.92
C ASP A 79 -8.77 16.27 -35.58
#